data_AF-A0A961LX44-F1
#
_entry.id   AF-A0A961LX44-F1
#
_cell.length_a   1.000
_cell.length_b   1.000
_cell.length_c   1.000
_cell.angle_alpha   90.00
_cell.angle_beta   90.00
_cell.angle_gamma   90.00
#
_symmetry.space_group_name_H-M   'P 1'
#
loop_
_entity.id
_entity.type
_entity.pdbx_description
1 polymer ?
#
loop_
_entity_poly.entity_id
_entity_poly.type
_entity_poly.pdbx_seq_one_letter_code
_entity_poly.pdbx_strand_id
1 'polypeptide(L)' 'YKLHIVLGLTIFIVFPFTRLVHILSGLAAPIRYLFGRSGYQIVRSRRHPAE' A
#
# COMPACT_ATOMS: atom_id res chain seq x y z
N TYR A 1 13.19 -19.37 -20.32
CA TYR A 1 12.96 -17.93 -20.60
C TYR A 1 11.51 -17.62 -20.99
N LYS A 2 10.96 -18.16 -22.08
CA LYS A 2 9.56 -17.87 -22.53
C LYS A 2 8.52 -18.09 -21.42
N LEU A 3 8.56 -19.24 -20.75
CA LEU A 3 7.65 -19.55 -19.63
C LEU A 3 7.80 -18.57 -18.46
N HIS A 4 9.02 -18.15 -18.13
CA HIS A 4 9.28 -17.22 -17.03
C HIS A 4 8.71 -15.84 -17.30
N ILE A 5 8.85 -15.33 -18.54
CA ILE A 5 8.30 -14.03 -18.94
C ILE A 5 6.78 -14.08 -18.89
N VAL A 6 6.16 -15.13 -19.43
CA VAL A 6 4.70 -15.32 -19.38
C VAL A 6 4.22 -15.40 -17.93
N LEU A 7 4.88 -16.20 -17.09
CA LEU A 7 4.55 -16.32 -15.68
C LEU A 7 4.64 -14.97 -14.95
N GLY A 8 5.70 -14.19 -15.18
CA GLY A 8 5.87 -12.87 -14.57
C GLY A 8 4.77 -11.88 -14.98
N LEU A 9 4.42 -11.85 -16.27
CA LEU A 9 3.32 -11.03 -16.78
C LEU A 9 1.96 -11.47 -16.21
N THR A 10 1.70 -12.78 -16.13
CA THR A 10 0.47 -13.30 -15.52
C THR A 10 0.38 -12.91 -14.05
N ILE A 11 1.48 -13.02 -13.28
CA ILE A 11 1.52 -12.59 -11.88
C ILE A 11 1.25 -11.10 -11.77
N PHE A 12 1.80 -10.26 -12.65
CA PHE A 12 1.56 -8.82 -12.63
C PHE A 12 0.08 -8.45 -12.89
N ILE A 13 -0.59 -9.16 -13.80
CA ILE A 13 -2.03 -8.96 -14.07
C ILE A 13 -2.88 -9.36 -12.85
N VAL A 14 -2.52 -10.44 -12.17
CA VAL A 14 -3.27 -10.99 -11.03
C VAL A 14 -2.86 -10.30 -9.70
N PHE A 15 -1.76 -9.56 -9.69
CA PHE A 15 -1.18 -8.87 -8.54
C PHE A 15 -2.19 -8.09 -7.68
N PRO A 16 -3.07 -7.21 -8.23
CA PRO A 16 -3.98 -6.42 -7.40
C PRO A 16 -5.09 -7.26 -6.74
N PHE A 17 -5.31 -8.49 -7.20
CA PHE A 17 -6.34 -9.40 -6.69
C PHE A 17 -5.81 -10.43 -5.70
N THR A 18 -4.52 -10.38 -5.37
CA THR A 18 -3.87 -11.31 -4.44
C THR A 18 -3.30 -10.57 -3.24
N ARG A 19 -2.88 -11.33 -2.23
CA ARG A 19 -2.19 -10.79 -1.04
C ARG A 19 -0.93 -9.98 -1.39
N LEU A 20 -0.34 -10.18 -2.58
CA LEU A 20 0.86 -9.47 -3.04
C LEU A 20 0.67 -7.95 -3.11
N VAL A 21 -0.57 -7.46 -3.26
CA VAL A 21 -0.89 -6.02 -3.23
C VAL A 21 -0.34 -5.31 -1.97
N HIS A 22 -0.20 -6.03 -0.86
CA HIS A 22 0.28 -5.47 0.41
C HIS A 22 1.77 -5.10 0.38
N ILE A 23 2.55 -5.60 -0.59
CA ILE A 23 3.96 -5.19 -0.76
C ILE A 23 4.04 -3.68 -1.03
N LEU A 24 3.07 -3.13 -1.77
CA LEU A 24 3.01 -1.70 -2.04
C LEU A 24 2.76 -0.89 -0.76
N SER A 25 1.86 -1.35 0.11
CA SER A 25 1.64 -0.72 1.43
C SER A 25 2.83 -0.89 2.36
N GLY A 26 3.52 -2.03 2.31
CA GLY A 26 4.76 -2.30 3.06
C GLY A 26 5.89 -1.34 2.71
N LEU A 27 5.94 -0.80 1.49
CA LEU A 27 6.88 0.23 1.09
C LEU A 27 6.34 1.66 1.34
N ALA A 28 5.06 1.90 1.04
CA ALA A 28 4.45 3.22 1.20
C ALA A 28 4.28 3.64 2.68
N ALA A 29 4.05 2.69 3.60
CA ALA A 29 3.85 2.99 5.01
C ALA A 29 5.14 3.49 5.70
N PRO A 30 6.32 2.84 5.56
CA PRO A 30 7.58 3.36 6.08
C PRO A 30 7.96 4.71 5.47
N ILE A 31 7.77 4.90 4.17
CA ILE A 31 8.07 6.18 3.50
C ILE A 31 7.21 7.30 4.08
N ARG A 32 5.89 7.09 4.22
CA ARG A 32 5.03 8.10 4.84
C ARG A 32 5.29 8.28 6.33
N TYR A 33 5.70 7.23 7.02
CA TYR A 33 6.05 7.30 8.43
C TYR A 33 7.34 8.09 8.67
N LEU A 34 8.36 7.88 7.85
CA LEU A 34 9.68 8.51 8.01
C LEU A 34 9.71 9.94 7.44
N PHE A 35 9.12 10.18 6.26
CA PHE A 35 9.20 11.48 5.57
C PHE A 35 7.98 12.37 5.77
N GLY A 36 6.83 11.80 6.11
CA GLY A 36 5.55 12.52 6.18
C GLY A 36 5.04 12.79 7.60
N ARG A 37 5.79 12.39 8.64
CA ARG A 37 5.27 12.36 10.01
C ARG A 37 6.16 13.13 10.98
N SER A 38 5.70 14.31 11.41
CA SER A 38 6.35 15.16 12.41
C SER A 38 5.82 14.99 13.85
N GLY A 39 5.05 13.93 14.13
CA GLY A 39 4.49 13.67 15.46
C GLY A 39 4.10 12.20 15.69
N TYR A 40 4.41 11.69 16.87
CA TYR A 40 4.10 10.30 17.28
C TYR A 40 2.62 10.10 17.61
N GLN A 41 1.93 11.16 18.03
CA GLN A 41 0.57 11.04 18.55
C GLN A 41 -0.47 11.11 17.41
N ILE A 42 -1.29 10.07 17.32
CA ILE A 42 -2.42 10.01 16.40
C ILE A 42 -3.68 10.39 17.16
N VAL A 43 -4.13 11.64 16.99
CA VAL A 43 -5.46 12.06 17.48
C VAL A 43 -6.42 12.13 16.30
N ARG A 44 -7.57 11.47 16.42
CA ARG A 44 -8.69 11.66 15.49
C ARG A 44 -9.64 12.67 16.12
N SER A 45 -9.76 13.85 15.53
CA SER A 45 -10.83 14.78 15.89
C SER A 45 -12.18 14.16 15.50
N ARG A 46 -13.17 14.21 16.39
CA ARG A 46 -14.55 13.86 16.02
C ARG A 46 -15.05 14.97 15.10
N ARG A 47 -15.06 14.72 13.80
CA ARG A 47 -15.76 15.58 12.84
C ARG A 47 -17.23 15.59 13.29
N HIS A 48 -17.73 16.74 13.70
CA HIS A 48 -19.14 16.94 13.97
C HIS A 48 -19.90 16.52 12.70
N PRO A 49 -20.99 15.73 12.79
CA PRO A 49 -21.86 15.54 11.63
C PRO A 49 -22.25 16.94 11.16
N ALA A 50 -22.02 17.23 9.88
CA ALA A 50 -22.63 18.39 9.26
C ALA A 50 -24.14 18.17 9.35
N GLU A 51 -24.82 19.02 10.10
CA GLU A 51 -26.26 19.24 9.92
C GLU A 51 -26.54 19.70 8.49
#